data_AF-A0A9E3SEY9-F1
#
_entry.id   AF-A0A9E3SEY9-F1
#
_cell.length_a   1.000
_cell.length_b   1.000
_cell.length_c   1.000
_cell.angle_alpha   90.00
_cell.angle_beta   90.00
_cell.angle_gamma   90.00
#
_symmetry.space_group_name_H-M   'P 1'
#
loop_
_entity.id
_entity.type
_entity.pdbx_description
1 polymer ?
#
loop_
_entity_poly.entity_id
_entity_poly.type
_entity_poly.pdbx_seq_one_letter_code
_entity_poly.pdbx_strand_id
1 'polypeptide(L)'
;MAILKAFKGWRPPTDIVKALASRPYDVLNSEEAREEAANNPHSLLHIIKPEIDLPKDTNLYSEDVYQKAASNLAEFREKGWLVQDEADYLYIYAQTMDGKTQYGLVGCAGVEDYMNNVIKKHELTRPDKEEDRMKHVRITNANMEPVFFSYPAKKEIDAIVADFVSNNKAIYDFTADDGFGHHFWVISEKAIIEKLIALFAELPATYIADGHHRTAAAALVGNEKKNNNPNHKGDEEYNF
;
A
#
# COMPACT_ATOMS: atom_id res chain seq x y z
N MET A 1 -4.89 18.87 9.37
CA MET A 1 -3.94 19.02 8.24
C MET A 1 -3.50 17.64 7.84
N ALA A 2 -3.16 17.42 6.59
CA ALA A 2 -2.82 16.09 6.11
C ALA A 2 -1.55 15.54 6.78
N ILE A 3 -1.66 14.37 7.38
CA ILE A 3 -0.57 13.62 7.97
C ILE A 3 0.12 12.81 6.87
N LEU A 4 1.43 12.96 6.80
CA LEU A 4 2.33 12.05 6.10
C LEU A 4 3.29 11.47 7.15
N LYS A 5 3.32 10.15 7.29
CA LYS A 5 4.23 9.45 8.21
C LYS A 5 5.18 8.53 7.44
N ALA A 6 6.47 8.63 7.75
CA ALA A 6 7.47 7.66 7.31
C ALA A 6 7.30 6.33 8.04
N PHE A 7 7.60 5.21 7.39
CA PHE A 7 7.38 3.89 7.97
C PHE A 7 8.40 2.86 7.47
N LYS A 8 8.54 1.78 8.24
CA LYS A 8 9.34 0.61 7.86
C LYS A 8 8.59 -0.25 6.85
N GLY A 9 8.89 -0.06 5.57
CA GLY A 9 8.26 -0.79 4.47
C GLY A 9 8.66 -2.26 4.48
N TRP A 10 7.70 -3.13 4.18
CA TRP A 10 7.99 -4.53 3.82
C TRP A 10 8.10 -4.58 2.30
N ARG A 11 9.30 -4.84 1.79
CA ARG A 11 9.59 -4.76 0.35
C ARG A 11 10.35 -5.99 -0.14
N PRO A 12 10.23 -6.34 -1.43
CA PRO A 12 10.95 -7.48 -1.98
C PRO A 12 12.44 -7.21 -2.22
N PRO A 13 13.30 -8.25 -2.18
CA PRO A 13 14.60 -8.21 -2.83
C PRO A 13 14.50 -7.80 -4.31
N THR A 14 15.52 -7.11 -4.82
CA THR A 14 15.51 -6.53 -6.17
C THR A 14 15.44 -7.56 -7.29
N ASP A 15 15.95 -8.76 -7.06
CA ASP A 15 15.97 -9.87 -8.03
C ASP A 15 14.60 -10.53 -8.22
N ILE A 16 13.69 -10.40 -7.25
CA ILE A 16 12.35 -10.98 -7.32
C ILE A 16 11.23 -9.95 -7.48
N VAL A 17 11.52 -8.64 -7.44
CA VAL A 17 10.49 -7.59 -7.43
C VAL A 17 9.49 -7.70 -8.60
N LYS A 18 9.98 -8.00 -9.81
CA LYS A 18 9.11 -8.17 -10.98
C LYS A 18 8.19 -9.39 -10.83
N ALA A 19 8.67 -10.47 -10.23
CA ALA A 19 7.88 -11.67 -9.98
C ALA A 19 6.90 -11.49 -8.80
N LEU A 20 7.26 -10.68 -7.80
CA LEU A 20 6.36 -10.42 -6.68
C LEU A 20 5.24 -9.44 -7.03
N ALA A 21 5.52 -8.43 -7.85
CA ALA A 21 4.52 -7.47 -8.31
C ALA A 21 3.33 -8.18 -8.99
N SER A 22 2.11 -7.74 -8.67
CA SER A 22 0.88 -8.27 -9.25
C SER A 22 -0.10 -7.15 -9.58
N ARG A 23 -1.11 -7.50 -10.37
CA ARG A 23 -2.29 -6.65 -10.54
C ARG A 23 -3.08 -6.52 -9.22
N PRO A 24 -3.86 -5.45 -9.04
CA PRO A 24 -4.72 -5.29 -7.87
C PRO A 24 -5.77 -6.40 -7.73
N TYR A 25 -6.20 -6.66 -6.51
CA TYR A 25 -7.10 -7.78 -6.18
C TYR A 25 -8.47 -7.73 -6.90
N ASP A 26 -8.91 -6.53 -7.28
CA ASP A 26 -10.21 -6.23 -7.87
C ASP A 26 -10.19 -6.17 -9.40
N VAL A 27 -9.01 -6.36 -10.02
CA VAL A 27 -8.85 -6.47 -11.48
C VAL A 27 -9.03 -7.90 -11.96
N LEU A 28 -8.75 -8.90 -11.10
CA LEU A 28 -8.75 -10.31 -11.46
C LEU A 28 -9.85 -11.10 -10.76
N ASN A 29 -10.52 -11.96 -11.51
CA ASN A 29 -11.28 -13.05 -10.93
C ASN A 29 -10.36 -14.19 -10.44
N SER A 30 -10.89 -15.15 -9.67
CA SER A 30 -10.07 -16.19 -9.05
C SER A 30 -9.53 -17.24 -10.03
N GLU A 31 -10.11 -17.38 -11.23
CA GLU A 31 -9.55 -18.24 -12.28
C GLU A 31 -8.36 -17.57 -12.94
N GLU A 32 -8.51 -16.31 -13.35
CA GLU A 32 -7.43 -15.49 -13.92
C GLU A 32 -6.25 -15.36 -12.97
N ALA A 33 -6.52 -15.14 -11.67
CA ALA A 33 -5.47 -15.05 -10.65
C ALA A 33 -4.72 -16.38 -10.45
N ARG A 34 -5.40 -17.53 -10.57
CA ARG A 34 -4.75 -18.84 -10.53
C ARG A 34 -3.84 -19.04 -11.72
N GLU A 35 -4.30 -18.65 -12.92
CA GLU A 35 -3.50 -18.76 -14.14
C GLU A 35 -2.26 -17.87 -14.10
N GLU A 36 -2.40 -16.62 -13.64
CA GLU A 36 -1.29 -15.67 -13.51
C GLU A 36 -0.25 -16.12 -12.46
N ALA A 37 -0.71 -16.67 -11.33
CA ALA A 37 0.19 -17.12 -10.26
C ALA A 37 0.73 -18.56 -10.43
N ALA A 38 0.19 -19.36 -11.37
CA ALA A 38 0.41 -20.81 -11.44
C ALA A 38 1.88 -21.26 -11.39
N ASN A 39 2.79 -20.49 -12.00
CA ASN A 39 4.23 -20.81 -12.07
C ASN A 39 5.09 -19.75 -11.36
N ASN A 40 4.48 -18.91 -10.52
CA ASN A 40 5.14 -17.80 -9.87
C ASN A 40 4.84 -17.79 -8.37
N PRO A 41 5.62 -18.54 -7.57
CA PRO A 41 5.40 -18.62 -6.12
C PRO A 41 5.65 -17.29 -5.40
N HIS A 42 6.32 -16.33 -6.04
CA HIS A 42 6.59 -15.01 -5.47
C HIS A 42 5.40 -14.05 -5.58
N SER A 43 4.40 -14.35 -6.42
CA SER A 43 3.32 -13.42 -6.73
C SER A 43 2.56 -12.96 -5.48
N LEU A 44 2.38 -11.64 -5.34
CA LEU A 44 1.58 -11.07 -4.26
C LEU A 44 0.11 -11.53 -4.30
N LEU A 45 -0.36 -12.08 -5.43
CA LEU A 45 -1.69 -12.71 -5.55
C LEU A 45 -1.92 -13.81 -4.52
N HIS A 46 -0.89 -14.54 -4.10
CA HIS A 46 -1.01 -15.52 -3.02
C HIS A 46 -1.48 -14.88 -1.70
N ILE A 47 -1.23 -13.59 -1.49
CA ILE A 47 -1.64 -12.86 -0.28
C ILE A 47 -2.94 -12.08 -0.50
N ILE A 48 -3.09 -11.38 -1.63
CA ILE A 48 -4.24 -10.49 -1.89
C ILE A 48 -5.46 -11.23 -2.48
N LYS A 49 -5.24 -12.39 -3.10
CA LYS A 49 -6.25 -13.34 -3.59
C LYS A 49 -5.94 -14.76 -3.10
N PRO A 50 -5.89 -14.99 -1.77
CA PRO A 50 -5.41 -16.24 -1.18
C PRO A 50 -6.28 -17.47 -1.53
N GLU A 51 -7.48 -17.27 -2.06
CA GLU A 51 -8.34 -18.36 -2.55
C GLU A 51 -7.72 -19.17 -3.69
N ILE A 52 -6.70 -18.64 -4.36
CA ILE A 52 -6.03 -19.32 -5.47
C ILE A 52 -5.26 -20.55 -5.00
N ASP A 53 -4.86 -20.57 -3.72
CA ASP A 53 -4.14 -21.68 -3.08
C ASP A 53 -5.06 -22.67 -2.35
N LEU A 54 -6.38 -22.50 -2.48
CA LEU A 54 -7.39 -23.36 -1.89
C LEU A 54 -8.16 -24.12 -2.98
N PRO A 55 -8.90 -25.20 -2.63
CA PRO A 55 -9.77 -25.87 -3.57
C PRO A 55 -10.69 -24.90 -4.33
N LYS A 56 -10.92 -25.15 -5.62
CA LYS A 56 -11.64 -24.21 -6.50
C LYS A 56 -13.05 -23.87 -5.99
N ASP A 57 -13.70 -24.81 -5.30
CA ASP A 57 -15.06 -24.66 -4.77
C ASP A 57 -15.11 -24.00 -3.38
N THR A 58 -13.96 -23.56 -2.83
CA THR A 58 -13.93 -22.86 -1.56
C THR A 58 -14.67 -21.52 -1.66
N ASN A 59 -15.55 -21.26 -0.69
CA ASN A 59 -16.22 -19.97 -0.58
C ASN A 59 -15.19 -18.85 -0.37
N LEU A 60 -15.16 -17.88 -1.29
CA LEU A 60 -14.24 -16.74 -1.30
C LEU A 60 -14.26 -15.91 -0.01
N TYR A 61 -15.35 -15.96 0.75
CA TYR A 61 -15.52 -15.20 1.99
C TYR A 61 -15.44 -16.07 3.24
N SER A 62 -14.95 -17.32 3.14
CA SER A 62 -14.76 -18.19 4.31
C SER A 62 -13.56 -17.73 5.15
N GLU A 63 -13.56 -18.10 6.43
CA GLU A 63 -12.45 -17.82 7.34
C GLU A 63 -11.12 -18.40 6.81
N ASP A 64 -11.17 -19.60 6.21
CA ASP A 64 -10.00 -20.29 5.66
C ASP A 64 -9.27 -19.45 4.60
N VAL A 65 -9.99 -18.66 3.79
CA VAL A 65 -9.41 -17.77 2.78
C VAL A 65 -8.59 -16.67 3.45
N TYR A 66 -9.11 -16.02 4.49
CA TYR A 66 -8.38 -14.96 5.19
C TYR A 66 -7.20 -15.51 6.01
N GLN A 67 -7.37 -16.67 6.66
CA GLN A 67 -6.28 -17.35 7.36
C GLN A 67 -5.17 -17.77 6.39
N LYS A 68 -5.52 -18.18 5.17
CA LYS A 68 -4.55 -18.46 4.11
C LYS A 68 -3.75 -17.23 3.72
N ALA A 69 -4.36 -16.03 3.62
CA ALA A 69 -3.61 -14.79 3.41
C ALA A 69 -2.59 -14.52 4.53
N ALA A 70 -2.96 -14.69 5.80
CA ALA A 70 -2.02 -14.51 6.92
C ALA A 70 -0.89 -15.54 6.88
N SER A 71 -1.19 -16.81 6.60
CA SER A 71 -0.18 -17.87 6.46
C SER A 71 0.79 -17.56 5.32
N ASN A 72 0.29 -17.14 4.16
CA ASN A 72 1.13 -16.81 3.01
C ASN A 72 1.99 -15.57 3.29
N LEU A 73 1.45 -14.55 3.96
CA LEU A 73 2.24 -13.39 4.38
C LEU A 73 3.39 -13.77 5.32
N ALA A 74 3.12 -14.66 6.29
CA ALA A 74 4.15 -15.15 7.20
C ALA A 74 5.25 -15.92 6.44
N GLU A 75 4.85 -16.78 5.50
CA GLU A 75 5.78 -17.53 4.65
C GLU A 75 6.63 -16.62 3.76
N PHE A 76 6.06 -15.55 3.19
CA PHE A 76 6.79 -14.57 2.40
C PHE A 76 7.88 -13.87 3.23
N ARG A 77 7.58 -13.56 4.49
CA ARG A 77 8.56 -12.96 5.42
C ARG A 77 9.64 -13.96 5.81
N GLU A 78 9.27 -15.20 6.12
CA GLU A 78 10.22 -16.26 6.51
C GLU A 78 11.20 -16.59 5.37
N LYS A 79 10.71 -16.64 4.13
CA LYS A 79 11.53 -16.89 2.94
C LYS A 79 12.38 -15.68 2.50
N GLY A 80 12.23 -14.53 3.17
CA GLY A 80 12.92 -13.30 2.79
C GLY A 80 12.41 -12.66 1.49
N TRP A 81 11.21 -13.02 1.04
CA TRP A 81 10.57 -12.40 -0.13
C TRP A 81 9.94 -11.05 0.19
N LEU A 82 9.66 -10.80 1.46
CA LEU A 82 9.34 -9.48 1.99
C LEU A 82 10.27 -9.21 3.17
N VAL A 83 11.12 -8.21 3.01
CA VAL A 83 12.10 -7.78 4.01
C VAL A 83 11.69 -6.41 4.53
N GLN A 84 11.68 -6.26 5.85
CA GLN A 84 11.35 -4.98 6.48
C GLN A 84 12.55 -4.04 6.42
N ASP A 85 12.31 -2.77 6.09
CA ASP A 85 13.32 -1.73 6.20
C ASP A 85 13.75 -1.48 7.65
N GLU A 86 15.03 -1.13 7.83
CA GLU A 86 15.65 -0.98 9.16
C GLU A 86 15.10 0.22 9.95
N ALA A 87 14.66 1.27 9.24
CA ALA A 87 14.18 2.52 9.82
C ALA A 87 12.98 3.08 9.03
N ASP A 88 12.35 4.11 9.59
CA ASP A 88 11.22 4.77 8.96
C ASP A 88 11.69 5.58 7.75
N TYR A 89 11.17 5.21 6.57
CA TYR A 89 11.49 5.88 5.32
C TYR A 89 10.23 6.44 4.65
N LEU A 90 10.44 7.40 3.77
CA LEU A 90 9.48 7.72 2.71
C LEU A 90 9.98 7.11 1.41
N TYR A 91 9.09 6.93 0.46
CA TYR A 91 9.45 6.37 -0.84
C TYR A 91 8.91 7.23 -1.95
N ILE A 92 9.56 7.17 -3.11
CA ILE A 92 8.99 7.69 -4.35
C ILE A 92 8.62 6.48 -5.19
N TYR A 93 7.39 6.46 -5.66
CA TYR A 93 6.93 5.48 -6.64
C TYR A 93 6.53 6.22 -7.91
N ALA A 94 6.94 5.71 -9.06
CA ALA A 94 6.57 6.27 -10.34
C ALA A 94 6.08 5.19 -11.29
N GLN A 95 5.09 5.55 -12.10
CA GLN A 95 4.57 4.74 -13.18
C GLN A 95 4.81 5.44 -14.52
N THR A 96 5.29 4.69 -15.50
CA THR A 96 5.50 5.17 -16.87
C THR A 96 4.53 4.46 -17.82
N MET A 97 3.66 5.22 -18.47
CA MET A 97 2.70 4.74 -19.48
C MET A 97 2.66 5.74 -20.64
N ASP A 98 2.64 5.25 -21.88
CA ASP A 98 2.58 6.08 -23.10
C ASP A 98 3.64 7.20 -23.16
N GLY A 99 4.86 6.88 -22.72
CA GLY A 99 5.99 7.82 -22.70
C GLY A 99 5.88 8.94 -21.65
N LYS A 100 4.91 8.86 -20.74
CA LYS A 100 4.73 9.81 -19.63
C LYS A 100 4.98 9.10 -18.30
N THR A 101 5.71 9.77 -17.42
CA THR A 101 5.99 9.27 -16.07
C THR A 101 5.25 10.12 -15.04
N GLN A 102 4.48 9.46 -14.17
CA GLN A 102 3.84 10.08 -13.02
C GLN A 102 4.58 9.66 -11.75
N TYR A 103 4.93 10.64 -10.91
CA TYR A 103 5.60 10.42 -9.62
C TYR A 103 4.62 10.61 -8.47
N GLY A 104 4.76 9.79 -7.43
CA GLY A 104 4.04 9.90 -6.17
C GLY A 104 4.96 9.64 -4.99
N LEU A 105 4.64 10.27 -3.85
CA LEU A 105 5.26 9.94 -2.57
C LEU A 105 4.46 8.84 -1.90
N VAL A 106 5.17 7.87 -1.30
CA VAL A 106 4.59 6.78 -0.55
C VAL A 106 4.97 6.94 0.92
N GLY A 107 3.94 6.93 1.76
CA GLY A 107 4.00 7.04 3.21
C GLY A 107 2.64 6.67 3.80
N CYS A 108 2.54 6.67 5.12
CA CYS A 108 1.31 6.40 5.84
C CYS A 108 0.49 7.70 6.03
N ALA A 109 -0.83 7.57 6.09
CA ALA A 109 -1.76 8.68 6.25
C ALA A 109 -2.60 8.47 7.50
N GLY A 110 -2.96 9.53 8.22
CA GLY A 110 -3.64 9.38 9.50
C GLY A 110 -5.04 8.77 9.37
N VAL A 111 -5.37 7.80 10.23
CA VAL A 111 -6.75 7.32 10.39
C VAL A 111 -7.69 8.46 10.79
N GLU A 112 -7.22 9.35 11.67
CA GLU A 112 -7.96 10.56 12.05
C GLU A 112 -8.17 11.52 10.87
N ASP A 113 -7.30 11.52 9.86
CA ASP A 113 -7.53 12.34 8.66
C ASP A 113 -8.74 11.83 7.88
N TYR A 114 -8.93 10.51 7.82
CA TYR A 114 -10.12 9.91 7.21
C TYR A 114 -11.38 10.19 8.04
N MET A 115 -11.31 9.98 9.35
CA MET A 115 -12.45 10.17 10.26
C MET A 115 -12.91 11.63 10.32
N ASN A 116 -11.99 12.59 10.23
CA ASN A 116 -12.27 14.02 10.31
C ASN A 116 -12.42 14.71 8.95
N ASN A 117 -12.57 13.93 7.86
CA ASN A 117 -12.70 14.43 6.49
C ASN A 117 -11.54 15.34 6.03
N VAL A 118 -10.32 15.14 6.52
CA VAL A 118 -9.10 15.72 5.95
C VAL A 118 -8.70 14.95 4.69
N ILE A 119 -8.85 13.62 4.69
CA ILE A 119 -8.90 12.81 3.46
C ILE A 119 -10.30 12.95 2.86
N LYS A 120 -10.39 13.59 1.70
CA LYS A 120 -11.64 13.88 1.00
C LYS A 120 -12.06 12.70 0.14
N LYS A 121 -13.30 12.27 0.32
CA LYS A 121 -13.97 11.25 -0.47
C LYS A 121 -14.82 11.91 -1.55
N HIS A 122 -14.87 11.32 -2.74
CA HIS A 122 -15.80 11.72 -3.80
C HIS A 122 -16.74 10.59 -4.23
N GLU A 123 -16.61 9.40 -3.61
CA GLU A 123 -17.46 8.23 -3.83
C GLU A 123 -17.88 7.62 -2.48
N LEU A 124 -19.05 6.99 -2.47
CA LEU A 124 -19.50 6.14 -1.36
C LEU A 124 -18.98 4.72 -1.56
N THR A 125 -18.50 4.14 -0.47
CA THR A 125 -18.13 2.73 -0.40
C THR A 125 -19.37 1.86 -0.16
N ARG A 126 -19.23 0.57 -0.45
CA ARG A 126 -20.25 -0.46 -0.22
C ARG A 126 -19.87 -1.29 1.00
N PRO A 127 -20.77 -1.48 1.98
CA PRO A 127 -20.43 -2.13 3.25
C PRO A 127 -19.92 -3.58 3.10
N ASP A 128 -20.42 -4.33 2.13
CA ASP A 128 -19.98 -5.70 1.84
C ASP A 128 -18.51 -5.75 1.38
N LYS A 129 -18.12 -4.82 0.51
CA LYS A 129 -16.75 -4.69 0.03
C LYS A 129 -15.79 -4.16 1.10
N GLU A 130 -16.28 -3.28 1.97
CA GLU A 130 -15.50 -2.80 3.12
C GLU A 130 -15.23 -3.94 4.09
N GLU A 131 -16.25 -4.68 4.50
CA GLU A 131 -16.10 -5.76 5.50
C GLU A 131 -15.15 -6.85 5.02
N ASP A 132 -15.22 -7.24 3.75
CA ASP A 132 -14.27 -8.17 3.13
C ASP A 132 -12.81 -7.68 3.25
N ARG A 133 -12.55 -6.40 2.92
CA ARG A 133 -11.22 -5.81 3.07
C ARG A 133 -10.81 -5.62 4.53
N MET A 134 -11.74 -5.26 5.41
CA MET A 134 -11.49 -5.13 6.84
C MET A 134 -11.07 -6.47 7.44
N LYS A 135 -11.70 -7.59 7.08
CA LYS A 135 -11.27 -8.92 7.52
C LYS A 135 -9.85 -9.24 7.08
N HIS A 136 -9.53 -8.96 5.82
CA HIS A 136 -8.18 -9.15 5.28
C HIS A 136 -7.13 -8.33 6.05
N VAL A 137 -7.35 -7.03 6.23
CA VAL A 137 -6.45 -6.14 7.01
C VAL A 137 -6.37 -6.56 8.48
N ARG A 138 -7.49 -6.94 9.09
CA ARG A 138 -7.56 -7.35 10.50
C ARG A 138 -6.72 -8.60 10.76
N ILE A 139 -6.84 -9.61 9.89
CA ILE A 139 -6.16 -10.90 10.02
C ILE A 139 -4.68 -10.80 9.64
N THR A 140 -4.35 -10.08 8.56
CA THR A 140 -2.95 -9.93 8.13
C THR A 140 -2.16 -8.89 8.93
N ASN A 141 -2.88 -7.97 9.60
CA ASN A 141 -2.32 -6.79 10.26
C ASN A 141 -1.40 -5.99 9.33
N ALA A 142 -1.80 -5.83 8.06
CA ALA A 142 -1.01 -5.14 7.04
C ALA A 142 -1.92 -4.53 5.95
N ASN A 143 -1.45 -3.43 5.37
CA ASN A 143 -2.02 -2.86 4.15
C ASN A 143 -1.20 -3.39 2.96
N MET A 144 -1.79 -4.25 2.13
CA MET A 144 -1.08 -4.92 1.03
C MET A 144 -0.95 -4.08 -0.24
N GLU A 145 -1.86 -3.13 -0.44
CA GLU A 145 -1.98 -2.37 -1.67
C GLU A 145 -2.07 -0.88 -1.33
N PRO A 146 -1.22 -0.02 -1.92
CA PRO A 146 -1.27 1.41 -1.68
C PRO A 146 -2.57 2.02 -2.24
N VAL A 147 -3.08 3.04 -1.56
CA VAL A 147 -4.20 3.86 -2.04
C VAL A 147 -3.66 5.10 -2.73
N PHE A 148 -4.36 5.57 -3.75
CA PHE A 148 -3.87 6.69 -4.55
C PHE A 148 -4.54 7.99 -4.11
N PHE A 149 -3.76 8.86 -3.47
CA PHE A 149 -4.20 10.19 -3.09
C PHE A 149 -3.64 11.25 -4.02
N SER A 150 -4.43 12.30 -4.23
CA SER A 150 -4.01 13.55 -4.87
C SER A 150 -4.08 14.70 -3.86
N TYR A 151 -3.34 15.76 -4.13
CA TYR A 151 -3.33 16.98 -3.33
C TYR A 151 -3.01 18.19 -4.22
N PRO A 152 -3.33 19.42 -3.80
CA PRO A 152 -2.99 20.61 -4.55
C PRO A 152 -1.47 20.69 -4.75
N ALA A 153 -1.04 20.90 -6.00
CA ALA A 153 0.37 20.91 -6.35
C ALA A 153 1.16 21.91 -5.48
N LYS A 154 2.30 21.45 -4.98
CA LYS A 154 3.19 22.24 -4.12
C LYS A 154 4.60 22.16 -4.69
N LYS A 155 5.06 23.28 -5.25
CA LYS A 155 6.30 23.36 -6.03
C LYS A 155 7.53 22.86 -5.27
N GLU A 156 7.56 23.08 -3.96
CA GLU A 156 8.64 22.63 -3.09
C GLU A 156 8.70 21.10 -3.00
N ILE A 157 7.55 20.42 -2.96
CA ILE A 157 7.48 18.96 -2.98
C ILE A 157 7.93 18.45 -4.35
N ASP A 158 7.42 19.05 -5.44
CA ASP A 158 7.79 18.69 -6.81
C ASP A 158 9.31 18.83 -7.04
N ALA A 159 9.91 19.91 -6.54
CA ALA A 159 11.34 20.14 -6.64
C ALA A 159 12.17 19.10 -5.86
N ILE A 160 11.72 18.71 -4.66
CA ILE A 160 12.39 17.66 -3.88
C ILE A 160 12.33 16.32 -4.61
N VAL A 161 11.16 15.94 -5.12
CA VAL A 161 10.98 14.67 -5.85
C VAL A 161 11.82 14.65 -7.12
N ALA A 162 11.80 15.73 -7.90
CA ALA A 162 12.57 15.84 -9.14
C ALA A 162 14.08 15.79 -8.90
N ASP A 163 14.58 16.52 -7.90
CA ASP A 163 16.00 16.51 -7.52
C ASP A 163 16.42 15.13 -7.01
N PHE A 164 15.62 14.50 -6.15
CA PHE A 164 15.93 13.18 -5.61
C PHE A 164 16.02 12.12 -6.72
N VAL A 165 15.03 12.07 -7.62
CA VAL A 165 15.01 11.12 -8.75
C VAL A 165 16.17 11.35 -9.72
N SER A 166 16.55 12.60 -9.95
CA SER A 166 17.65 12.93 -10.88
C SER A 166 19.02 12.54 -10.34
N ASN A 167 19.19 12.58 -9.01
CA ASN A 167 20.48 12.33 -8.36
C ASN A 167 20.61 10.92 -7.76
N ASN A 168 19.54 10.11 -7.75
CA ASN A 168 19.54 8.78 -7.15
C ASN A 168 19.01 7.71 -8.12
N LYS A 169 19.65 6.54 -8.12
CA LYS A 169 19.18 5.41 -8.90
C LYS A 169 17.96 4.76 -8.23
N ALA A 170 16.97 4.40 -9.04
CA ALA A 170 15.82 3.62 -8.58
C ALA A 170 16.30 2.24 -8.09
N ILE A 171 15.76 1.78 -6.96
CA ILE A 171 16.03 0.43 -6.45
C ILE A 171 15.23 -0.63 -7.21
N TYR A 172 14.03 -0.26 -7.66
CA TYR A 172 13.23 -1.06 -8.60
C TYR A 172 13.02 -0.25 -9.86
N ASP A 173 13.30 -0.88 -11.00
CA ASP A 173 13.15 -0.28 -12.32
C ASP A 173 12.88 -1.40 -13.33
N PHE A 174 11.61 -1.63 -13.64
CA PHE A 174 11.19 -2.69 -14.55
C PHE A 174 9.89 -2.34 -15.28
N THR A 175 9.66 -2.99 -16.42
CA THR A 175 8.39 -2.94 -17.14
C THR A 175 7.62 -4.24 -16.91
N ALA A 176 6.39 -4.11 -16.44
CA ALA A 176 5.44 -5.20 -16.28
C ALA A 176 4.93 -5.68 -17.65
N ASP A 177 4.31 -6.85 -17.66
CA ASP A 177 3.93 -7.52 -18.91
C ASP A 177 2.75 -6.84 -19.63
N ASP A 178 2.03 -5.96 -18.92
CA ASP A 178 1.00 -5.06 -19.44
C ASP A 178 1.57 -3.75 -20.03
N GLY A 179 2.90 -3.58 -20.00
CA GLY A 179 3.60 -2.44 -20.60
C GLY A 179 3.81 -1.24 -19.67
N PHE A 180 3.37 -1.31 -18.41
CA PHE A 180 3.59 -0.25 -17.43
C PHE A 180 5.02 -0.32 -16.88
N GLY A 181 5.74 0.81 -16.94
CA GLY A 181 7.03 0.97 -16.27
C GLY A 181 6.82 1.28 -14.79
N HIS A 182 7.53 0.58 -13.91
CA HIS A 182 7.48 0.76 -12.47
C HIS A 182 8.86 1.16 -11.96
N HIS A 183 8.92 2.30 -11.28
CA HIS A 183 10.16 2.84 -10.72
C HIS A 183 9.96 3.18 -9.25
N PHE A 184 10.92 2.83 -8.41
CA PHE A 184 10.81 3.01 -6.97
C PHE A 184 12.12 3.46 -6.36
N TRP A 185 12.05 4.42 -5.45
CA TRP A 185 13.20 4.95 -4.70
C TRP A 185 12.90 4.97 -3.22
N VAL A 186 13.94 4.72 -2.41
CA VAL A 186 13.87 4.82 -0.94
C VAL A 186 14.51 6.15 -0.53
N ILE A 187 13.73 7.02 0.12
CA ILE A 187 14.25 8.22 0.77
C ILE A 187 14.60 7.85 2.21
N SER A 188 15.88 7.60 2.47
CA SER A 188 16.39 7.31 3.82
C SER A 188 16.99 8.52 4.52
N GLU A 189 17.19 9.63 3.80
CA GLU A 189 17.78 10.85 4.36
C GLU A 189 16.79 11.58 5.26
N LYS A 190 17.09 11.62 6.56
CA LYS A 190 16.23 12.21 7.59
C LYS A 190 15.82 13.66 7.28
N ALA A 191 16.75 14.49 6.80
CA ALA A 191 16.47 15.88 6.48
C ALA A 191 15.42 16.03 5.36
N ILE A 192 15.48 15.17 4.34
CA ILE A 192 14.50 15.16 3.24
C ILE A 192 13.14 14.68 3.76
N ILE A 193 13.13 13.60 4.56
CA ILE A 193 11.91 13.07 5.17
C ILE A 193 11.21 14.14 6.01
N GLU A 194 11.91 14.76 6.95
CA GLU A 194 11.37 15.79 7.84
C GLU A 194 10.81 16.98 7.05
N LYS A 195 11.52 17.40 5.99
CA LYS A 195 11.06 18.47 5.11
C LYS A 195 9.77 18.09 4.38
N LEU A 196 9.67 16.89 3.82
CA LEU A 196 8.46 16.42 3.14
C LEU A 196 7.27 16.33 4.10
N ILE A 197 7.48 15.80 5.30
CA ILE A 197 6.44 15.73 6.35
C ILE A 197 5.96 17.14 6.72
N ALA A 198 6.87 18.09 6.92
CA ALA A 198 6.50 19.47 7.22
C ALA A 198 5.69 20.12 6.07
N LEU A 199 6.09 19.89 4.82
CA LEU A 199 5.38 20.42 3.66
C LEU A 199 3.97 19.83 3.52
N PHE A 200 3.78 18.55 3.86
CA PHE A 200 2.46 17.90 3.89
C PHE A 200 1.57 18.41 5.02
N ALA A 201 2.15 18.73 6.18
CA ALA A 201 1.41 19.31 7.31
C ALA A 201 0.81 20.70 7.02
N GLU A 202 1.23 21.37 5.94
CA GLU A 202 0.60 22.61 5.46
C GLU A 202 -0.59 22.35 4.54
N LEU A 203 -0.76 21.12 4.03
CA LEU A 203 -1.86 20.78 3.15
C LEU A 203 -3.15 20.65 3.96
N PRO A 204 -4.23 21.35 3.57
CA PRO A 204 -5.49 21.30 4.31
C PRO A 204 -6.18 19.94 4.19
N ALA A 205 -5.93 19.24 3.09
CA ALA A 205 -6.58 17.98 2.74
C ALA A 205 -5.81 17.23 1.66
N THR A 206 -6.02 15.92 1.61
CA THR A 206 -5.74 15.05 0.47
C THR A 206 -7.06 14.54 -0.10
N TYR A 207 -7.05 14.02 -1.33
CA TYR A 207 -8.24 13.58 -2.03
C TYR A 207 -8.01 12.17 -2.54
N ILE A 208 -8.90 11.24 -2.21
CA ILE A 208 -8.83 9.89 -2.75
C ILE A 208 -9.04 9.99 -4.26
N ALA A 209 -8.06 9.57 -5.05
CA ALA A 209 -8.16 9.45 -6.50
C ALA A 209 -8.53 8.01 -6.89
N ASP A 210 -7.97 7.03 -6.17
CA ASP A 210 -8.35 5.62 -6.25
C ASP A 210 -8.14 4.90 -4.90
N GLY A 211 -8.89 3.82 -4.68
CA GLY A 211 -8.75 2.97 -3.49
C GLY A 211 -9.72 3.24 -2.35
N HIS A 212 -10.91 3.81 -2.63
CA HIS A 212 -11.93 4.18 -1.63
C HIS A 212 -12.23 3.06 -0.61
N HIS A 213 -12.47 1.83 -1.08
CA HIS A 213 -12.74 0.69 -0.19
C HIS A 213 -11.54 0.32 0.69
N ARG A 214 -10.32 0.41 0.14
CA ARG A 214 -9.07 0.13 0.86
C ARG A 214 -8.80 1.20 1.92
N THR A 215 -8.99 2.48 1.58
CA THR A 215 -8.88 3.58 2.55
C THR A 215 -9.90 3.43 3.68
N ALA A 216 -11.16 3.14 3.34
CA ALA A 216 -12.20 2.96 4.34
C ALA A 216 -11.91 1.77 5.26
N ALA A 217 -11.55 0.62 4.69
CA ALA A 217 -11.23 -0.58 5.47
C ALA A 217 -10.05 -0.35 6.44
N ALA A 218 -8.96 0.25 5.96
CA ALA A 218 -7.80 0.59 6.79
C ALA A 218 -8.18 1.54 7.94
N ALA A 219 -8.92 2.61 7.65
CA ALA A 219 -9.34 3.57 8.65
C ALA A 219 -10.32 2.98 9.68
N LEU A 220 -11.27 2.15 9.25
CA LEU A 220 -12.23 1.50 10.14
C LEU A 220 -11.54 0.48 11.06
N VAL A 221 -10.61 -0.34 10.53
CA VAL A 221 -9.81 -1.27 11.36
C VAL A 221 -8.90 -0.50 12.32
N GLY A 222 -8.27 0.58 11.88
CA GLY A 222 -7.46 1.42 12.76
C GLY A 222 -8.26 2.02 13.92
N ASN A 223 -9.45 2.55 13.62
CA ASN A 223 -10.38 3.06 14.62
C ASN A 223 -10.92 1.95 15.56
N GLU A 224 -11.21 0.76 15.04
CA GLU A 224 -11.57 -0.42 15.83
C GLU A 224 -10.45 -0.76 16.84
N LYS A 225 -9.19 -0.81 16.38
CA LYS A 225 -8.03 -1.09 17.25
C LYS A 225 -7.81 -0.02 18.31
N LYS A 226 -7.97 1.25 17.94
CA LYS A 226 -7.93 2.37 18.89
C LYS A 226 -8.97 2.20 20.00
N ASN A 227 -10.23 1.93 19.63
CA ASN A 227 -11.32 1.77 20.60
C ASN A 227 -11.14 0.53 21.49
N ASN A 228 -10.47 -0.51 21.00
CA ASN A 228 -10.20 -1.74 21.73
C ASN A 228 -8.87 -1.71 22.52
N ASN A 229 -8.08 -0.64 22.43
CA ASN A 229 -6.82 -0.50 23.17
C ASN A 229 -6.99 0.38 24.42
N PRO A 230 -7.11 -0.20 25.64
CA PRO A 230 -7.22 0.60 26.87
C PRO A 230 -5.95 1.42 27.18
N ASN A 231 -4.83 1.10 26.54
CA ASN A 231 -3.53 1.78 26.71
C ASN A 231 -3.18 2.68 25.52
N HIS A 232 -4.18 3.21 24.81
CA HIS A 232 -3.97 4.04 23.63
C HIS A 232 -3.18 5.31 23.94
N LYS A 233 -2.13 5.57 23.14
CA LYS A 233 -1.21 6.72 23.27
C LYS A 233 -1.28 7.68 22.09
N GLY A 234 -1.74 7.22 20.92
CA GLY A 234 -1.84 8.04 19.71
C GLY A 234 -0.67 7.88 18.75
N ASP A 235 0.37 7.14 19.13
CA ASP A 235 1.57 6.86 18.31
C ASP A 235 1.61 5.42 17.77
N GLU A 236 0.59 4.61 18.07
CA GLU A 236 0.52 3.24 17.55
C GLU A 236 0.40 3.20 16.03
N GLU A 237 0.97 2.15 15.42
CA GLU A 237 0.96 1.97 13.96
C GLU A 237 -0.45 1.91 13.37
N TYR A 238 -1.46 1.43 14.12
CA TYR A 238 -2.85 1.40 13.62
C TYR A 238 -3.51 2.78 13.51
N ASN A 239 -2.83 3.86 13.93
CA ASN A 239 -3.30 5.23 13.72
C ASN A 239 -2.94 5.77 12.32
N PHE A 240 -2.19 5.01 11.51
CA PHE A 240 -1.63 5.44 10.23
C PHE A 240 -1.74 4.38 9.12
#